data_AF-A0A9W7Z678-F1
#
_entry.id   AF-A0A9W7Z678-F1
#
_cell.length_a   1.000
_cell.length_b   1.000
_cell.length_c   1.000
_cell.angle_alpha   90.00
_cell.angle_beta   90.00
_cell.angle_gamma   90.00
#
_symmetry.space_group_name_H-M   'P 1'
#
loop_
_entity.id
_entity.type
_entity.pdbx_description
1 polymer ?
#
loop_
_entity_poly.entity_id
_entity_poly.type
_entity_poly.pdbx_seq_one_letter_code
_entity_poly.pdbx_strand_id
1 'polypeptide(L)'
;MSFSQVVDQALKENRDVCEAYIAAAEQMLADDIADNQVIGQHGAAFLGEGKTKVLTHCNTGALATACYGTALGIVRSMWEQGRLEQVVFTETRPYN
;
A
#
# COMPACT_ATOMS: atom_id res chain seq x y z
N MET A 1 11.95 -9.40 -4.29
CA MET A 1 13.34 -9.77 -4.62
C MET A 1 14.20 -9.55 -3.37
N SER A 2 15.05 -10.48 -2.97
CA SER A 2 15.92 -10.28 -1.79
C SER A 2 17.14 -9.44 -2.15
N PHE A 3 17.73 -8.75 -1.16
CA PHE A 3 18.90 -7.91 -1.39
C PHE A 3 20.11 -8.67 -1.96
N SER A 4 20.30 -9.94 -1.57
CA SER A 4 21.32 -10.81 -2.17
C SER A 4 21.10 -11.00 -3.66
N GLN A 5 19.84 -11.20 -4.09
CA GLN A 5 19.51 -11.41 -5.50
C GLN A 5 19.84 -10.19 -6.35
N VAL A 6 19.63 -8.97 -5.83
CA VAL A 6 19.95 -7.73 -6.54
C VAL A 6 21.46 -7.61 -6.77
N VAL A 7 22.27 -7.89 -5.75
CA VAL A 7 23.73 -7.85 -5.83
C VAL A 7 24.25 -8.94 -6.77
N ASP A 8 23.77 -10.17 -6.63
CA ASP A 8 24.19 -11.30 -7.47
C ASP A 8 23.86 -11.04 -8.95
N GLN A 9 22.72 -10.42 -9.23
CA GLN A 9 22.32 -10.05 -10.59
C GLN A 9 23.18 -8.92 -11.14
N ALA A 10 23.43 -7.86 -10.35
CA ALA A 10 24.27 -6.75 -10.76
C ALA A 10 25.71 -7.20 -11.09
N LEU A 11 26.30 -8.06 -10.26
CA LEU A 11 27.62 -8.64 -10.51
C LEU A 11 27.65 -9.51 -11.77
N LYS A 12 26.62 -10.33 -12.02
CA LYS A 12 26.50 -11.13 -13.24
C LYS A 12 26.39 -10.27 -14.51
N GLU A 13 25.70 -9.14 -14.41
CA GLU A 13 25.51 -8.21 -15.52
C GLU A 13 26.62 -7.17 -15.63
N ASN A 14 27.66 -7.26 -14.77
CA ASN A 14 28.76 -6.30 -14.68
C ASN A 14 28.26 -4.84 -14.55
N ARG A 15 27.17 -4.64 -13.79
CA ARG A 15 26.60 -3.34 -13.46
C ARG A 15 27.15 -2.81 -12.14
N ASP A 16 27.11 -1.49 -11.96
CA ASP A 16 27.40 -0.88 -10.67
C ASP A 16 26.38 -1.34 -9.62
N VAL A 17 26.89 -1.88 -8.51
CA VAL A 17 26.05 -2.50 -7.47
C VAL A 17 25.23 -1.43 -6.73
N CYS A 18 25.78 -0.24 -6.50
CA CYS A 18 25.08 0.83 -5.81
C CYS A 18 23.90 1.33 -6.66
N GLU A 19 24.12 1.56 -7.95
CA GLU A 19 23.06 1.96 -8.89
C GLU A 19 21.96 0.89 -9.00
N ALA A 20 22.35 -0.38 -9.11
CA ALA A 20 21.39 -1.49 -9.17
C ALA A 20 20.53 -1.57 -7.89
N TYR A 21 21.11 -1.26 -6.73
CA TYR A 21 20.40 -1.27 -5.45
C TYR A 21 19.43 -0.11 -5.32
N ILE A 22 19.84 1.10 -5.72
CA ILE A 22 18.97 2.28 -5.75
C ILE A 22 17.77 2.01 -6.67
N ALA A 23 18.02 1.53 -7.87
CA ALA A 23 16.96 1.20 -8.83
C ALA A 23 15.99 0.15 -8.27
N ALA A 24 16.49 -0.88 -7.58
CA ALA A 24 15.63 -1.89 -6.95
C ALA A 24 14.78 -1.31 -5.80
N ALA A 25 15.31 -0.38 -5.02
CA ALA A 25 14.57 0.29 -3.95
C ALA A 25 13.48 1.23 -4.48
N GLU A 26 13.77 1.98 -5.54
CA GLU A 26 12.79 2.82 -6.25
C GLU A 26 11.70 1.97 -6.89
N GLN A 27 12.05 0.82 -7.48
CA GLN A 27 11.07 -0.11 -8.01
C GLN A 27 10.17 -0.67 -6.91
N MET A 28 10.73 -1.06 -5.76
CA MET A 28 9.94 -1.55 -4.62
C MET A 28 8.95 -0.49 -4.11
N LEU A 29 9.33 0.79 -4.12
CA LEU A 29 8.42 1.89 -3.81
C LEU A 29 7.26 1.96 -4.82
N ALA A 30 7.56 1.90 -6.11
CA ALA A 30 6.54 1.94 -7.16
C ALA A 30 5.59 0.74 -7.10
N ASP A 31 6.13 -0.45 -6.83
CA ASP A 31 5.38 -1.69 -6.67
C ASP A 31 4.42 -1.60 -5.47
N ASP A 32 4.88 -1.11 -4.31
CA ASP A 32 4.02 -0.94 -3.12
C ASP A 32 2.86 0.04 -3.40
N ILE A 33 3.10 1.13 -4.15
CA ILE A 33 2.04 2.06 -4.53
C ILE A 33 1.00 1.36 -5.43
N ALA A 34 1.46 0.59 -6.42
CA ALA A 34 0.58 -0.14 -7.33
C ALA A 34 -0.24 -1.20 -6.59
N ASP A 35 0.39 -1.99 -5.72
CA ASP A 35 -0.26 -3.02 -4.91
C ASP A 35 -1.31 -2.42 -3.98
N ASN A 36 -1.01 -1.31 -3.30
CA ASN A 36 -1.96 -0.64 -2.42
C ASN A 36 -3.20 -0.09 -3.16
N GLN A 37 -3.02 0.42 -4.39
CA GLN A 37 -4.14 0.84 -5.24
C GLN A 37 -5.01 -0.35 -5.64
N VAL A 38 -4.39 -1.47 -6.00
CA VAL A 38 -5.08 -2.72 -6.38
C VAL A 38 -5.85 -3.30 -5.18
N ILE A 39 -5.25 -3.31 -3.98
CA ILE A 39 -5.92 -3.69 -2.72
C ILE A 39 -7.16 -2.83 -2.50
N GLY A 40 -7.04 -1.51 -2.66
CA GLY A 40 -8.16 -0.58 -2.50
C GLY A 40 -9.32 -0.88 -3.43
N GLN A 41 -9.03 -1.07 -4.73
CA GLN A 41 -10.02 -1.36 -5.76
C GLN A 41 -10.73 -2.69 -5.50
N HIS A 42 -9.98 -3.77 -5.25
CA HIS A 42 -10.56 -5.09 -4.99
C HIS A 42 -11.36 -5.13 -3.70
N GLY A 43 -10.85 -4.51 -2.63
CA GLY A 43 -11.56 -4.44 -1.36
C GLY A 43 -12.86 -3.63 -1.46
N ALA A 44 -12.86 -2.52 -2.18
CA ALA A 44 -14.06 -1.73 -2.40
C ALA A 44 -15.09 -2.53 -3.21
N ALA A 45 -14.66 -3.24 -4.26
CA ALA A 45 -15.54 -4.11 -5.06
C ALA A 45 -16.14 -5.25 -4.21
N PHE A 46 -15.33 -5.86 -3.34
CA PHE A 46 -15.79 -6.92 -2.44
C PHE A 46 -16.89 -6.45 -1.47
N LEU A 47 -16.85 -5.19 -1.01
CA LEU A 47 -17.83 -4.61 -0.08
C LEU A 47 -19.18 -4.23 -0.73
N GLY A 48 -19.43 -4.56 -2.00
CA GLY A 48 -20.73 -4.40 -2.67
C GLY A 48 -20.87 -3.08 -3.41
N GLU A 49 -22.07 -2.48 -3.49
CA GLU A 49 -22.30 -1.15 -4.10
C GLU A 49 -23.03 -0.17 -3.16
N GLY A 50 -23.51 -0.67 -2.02
CA GLY A 50 -24.29 0.12 -1.06
C GLY A 50 -23.44 1.10 -0.26
N LYS A 51 -24.14 2.07 0.35
CA LYS A 51 -23.57 2.93 1.39
C LYS A 51 -23.10 2.07 2.56
N THR A 52 -21.84 2.22 2.93
CA THR A 52 -21.19 1.36 3.93
C THR A 52 -20.55 2.19 5.03
N LYS A 53 -20.69 1.71 6.28
CA LYS A 53 -19.98 2.22 7.45
C LYS A 53 -18.79 1.31 7.76
N VAL A 54 -17.62 1.89 7.97
CA VAL A 54 -16.38 1.16 8.23
C VAL A 54 -15.86 1.50 9.62
N LEU A 55 -15.43 0.50 10.38
CA LEU A 55 -14.62 0.67 11.58
C LEU A 55 -13.19 0.24 11.25
N THR A 56 -12.22 1.08 11.55
CA THR A 56 -10.79 0.77 11.36
C THR A 56 -10.02 0.86 12.67
N HIS A 57 -8.96 0.08 12.76
CA HIS A 57 -8.02 0.05 13.88
C HIS A 57 -6.61 0.36 13.39
N CYS A 58 -5.84 1.09 14.19
CA CYS A 58 -4.52 1.62 13.82
C CYS A 58 -4.56 2.55 12.59
N ASN A 59 -3.38 2.92 12.11
CA ASN A 59 -3.19 3.62 10.86
C ASN A 59 -2.63 2.65 9.81
N THR A 60 -3.40 2.44 8.74
CA THR A 60 -3.04 1.60 7.58
C THR A 60 -3.12 2.40 6.28
N GLY A 61 -2.96 3.73 6.39
CA GLY A 61 -3.04 4.68 5.28
C GLY A 61 -1.68 4.94 4.63
N ALA A 62 -1.61 6.03 3.88
CA ALA A 62 -0.37 6.47 3.22
C ALA A 62 0.80 6.75 4.19
N LEU A 63 0.54 6.94 5.49
CA LEU A 63 1.61 7.09 6.49
C LEU A 63 2.27 5.76 6.88
N ALA A 64 1.60 4.63 6.62
CA ALA A 64 2.08 3.28 6.95
C ALA A 64 2.60 2.50 5.73
N THR A 65 2.54 3.11 4.55
CA THR A 65 2.85 2.49 3.24
C THR A 65 3.61 3.51 2.38
N ALA A 66 4.09 3.11 1.19
CA ALA A 66 4.68 4.04 0.24
C ALA A 66 3.69 5.13 -0.20
N CYS A 67 2.43 4.77 -0.38
CA CYS A 67 1.31 5.67 -0.61
C CYS A 67 -0.02 4.90 -0.54
N TYR A 68 -1.13 5.62 -0.58
CA TYR A 68 -2.51 5.12 -0.66
C TYR A 68 -2.99 4.41 0.61
N GLY A 69 -2.27 3.39 1.07
CA GLY A 69 -2.62 2.55 2.21
C GLY A 69 -3.29 1.24 1.81
N THR A 70 -3.41 0.34 2.78
CA THR A 70 -4.05 -0.98 2.60
C THR A 70 -5.54 -0.89 2.95
N ALA A 71 -5.92 -1.10 4.22
CA ALA A 71 -7.33 -1.02 4.63
C ALA A 71 -7.89 0.41 4.49
N LEU A 72 -7.09 1.44 4.80
CA LEU A 72 -7.47 2.82 4.49
C LEU A 72 -7.42 3.14 2.99
N GLY A 73 -6.67 2.36 2.18
CA GLY A 73 -6.76 2.40 0.73
C GLY A 73 -8.13 1.95 0.22
N ILE A 74 -8.70 0.89 0.81
CA ILE A 74 -10.07 0.44 0.51
C ILE A 74 -11.08 1.54 0.86
N VAL A 75 -10.96 2.14 2.05
CA VAL A 75 -11.81 3.27 2.46
C VAL A 75 -11.71 4.43 1.47
N ARG A 76 -10.50 4.75 1.01
CA ARG A 76 -10.27 5.78 -0.01
C ARG A 76 -10.93 5.44 -1.34
N SER A 77 -10.79 4.21 -1.85
CA SER A 77 -11.48 3.77 -3.07
C SER A 77 -13.00 3.85 -2.92
N MET A 78 -13.56 3.47 -1.76
CA MET A 78 -15.00 3.59 -1.49
C MET A 78 -15.47 5.05 -1.45
N TRP A 79 -14.64 5.95 -0.93
CA TRP A 79 -14.92 7.39 -0.93
C TRP A 79 -14.94 7.94 -2.36
N GLU A 80 -13.93 7.60 -3.17
CA GLU A 80 -13.82 7.99 -4.59
C GLU A 80 -15.03 7.50 -5.41
N GLN A 81 -15.58 6.32 -5.07
CA GLN A 81 -16.79 5.76 -5.68
C GLN A 81 -18.11 6.30 -5.09
N GLY A 82 -18.06 7.20 -4.12
CA GLY A 82 -19.25 7.75 -3.47
C GLY A 82 -20.03 6.74 -2.63
N ARG A 83 -19.41 5.64 -2.21
CA ARG A 83 -20.06 4.53 -1.48
C ARG A 83 -19.80 4.53 0.02
N LEU A 84 -18.87 5.35 0.48
CA LEU A 84 -18.59 5.47 1.91
C LEU A 84 -19.66 6.35 2.59
N GLU A 85 -20.26 5.84 3.67
CA GLU A 85 -21.19 6.61 4.50
C GLU A 85 -20.47 7.23 5.70
N GLN A 86 -19.66 6.44 6.41
CA GLN A 86 -18.95 6.87 7.60
C GLN A 86 -17.73 5.97 7.84
N VAL A 87 -16.67 6.53 8.42
CA VAL A 87 -15.55 5.77 8.98
C VAL A 87 -15.41 6.11 10.45
N VAL A 88 -15.28 5.09 11.28
CA VAL A 88 -14.99 5.21 12.71
C VAL A 88 -13.56 4.73 12.92
N PHE A 89 -12.75 5.57 13.57
CA PHE A 89 -11.37 5.26 13.90
C PHE A 89 -11.29 4.96 15.39
N THR A 90 -10.74 3.80 15.74
CA THR A 90 -10.40 3.53 17.13
C THR A 90 -9.15 4.29 17.53
N GLU A 91 -9.04 4.62 18.81
CA GLU A 91 -7.89 5.29 19.40
C GLU A 91 -6.56 4.58 19.11
N THR A 92 -6.49 3.25 19.22
CA THR A 92 -5.26 2.42 19.03
C THR A 92 -4.20 2.51 20.17
N ARG A 93 -4.62 2.32 21.43
CA ARG A 93 -3.70 2.21 22.59
C ARG A 93 -2.70 1.06 22.43
N PRO A 94 -1.44 1.25 22.91
CA PRO A 94 -0.89 2.37 23.68
C PRO A 94 -0.16 3.47 22.88
N TYR A 95 0.04 3.28 21.57
CA TYR A 95 0.85 4.18 20.74
C TYR A 95 0.05 5.38 20.22
N ASN A 96 -1.20 5.14 19.76
CA ASN A 96 -2.22 6.07 19.26
C ASN A 96 -1.71 7.29 18.48
#